data_AF-A0A928PL71-F1
#
_entry.id   AF-A0A928PL71-F1
#
_cell.length_a   1.000
_cell.length_b   1.000
_cell.length_c   1.000
_cell.angle_alpha   90.00
_cell.angle_beta   90.00
_cell.angle_gamma   90.00
#
_symmetry.space_group_name_H-M   'P 1'
#
loop_
_entity.id
_entity.type
_entity.pdbx_description
1 polymer ?
#
loop_
_entity_poly.entity_id
_entity_poly.type
_entity_poly.pdbx_seq_one_letter_code
_entity_poly.pdbx_strand_id
1 'polypeptide(L)'
;MNIEGATKFAKALGGKFICMNYPDSGVPETEEIYNAFADLIRREKPDIILTHWSESFHEDHSLTSKIVRMGVRRAAFVPSETLPPHFVRSVLYAENWEDAKDFIPFKYVDVTDSFDLWREAVKNIYAATRSTYFDYLGYYDALSLTRGYLAAIHKKDCKRAECFAISEMDRFGQKQIKNDLSF
;
A
#
# COMPACT_ATOMS: atom_id res chain seq x y z
N MET A 1 -14.44 -14.26 4.30
CA MET A 1 -14.03 -12.91 3.87
C MET A 1 -14.73 -11.86 4.73
N ASN A 2 -14.01 -10.94 5.37
CA ASN A 2 -14.58 -9.96 6.31
C ASN A 2 -15.01 -8.65 5.61
N ILE A 3 -16.03 -8.72 4.76
CA ILE A 3 -16.49 -7.58 3.93
C ILE A 3 -17.04 -6.43 4.78
N GLU A 4 -17.80 -6.75 5.83
CA GLU A 4 -18.42 -5.73 6.69
C GLU A 4 -17.35 -4.92 7.45
N GLY A 5 -16.35 -5.60 8.03
CA GLY A 5 -15.23 -4.95 8.71
C GLY A 5 -14.43 -4.04 7.78
N ALA A 6 -14.09 -4.54 6.58
CA ALA A 6 -13.36 -3.75 5.58
C ALA A 6 -14.15 -2.53 5.10
N THR A 7 -15.47 -2.68 4.89
CA THR A 7 -16.34 -1.56 4.49
C THR A 7 -16.44 -0.50 5.57
N LYS A 8 -16.60 -0.89 6.84
CA LYS A 8 -16.63 0.02 7.99
C LYS A 8 -15.30 0.75 8.15
N PHE A 9 -14.18 0.03 8.03
CA PHE A 9 -12.84 0.61 8.11
C PHE A 9 -12.62 1.67 7.02
N ALA A 10 -12.89 1.33 5.76
CA ALA A 10 -12.76 2.28 4.66
C ALA A 10 -13.62 3.53 4.88
N LYS A 11 -14.88 3.36 5.28
CA LYS A 11 -15.79 4.48 5.55
C LYS A 11 -15.30 5.38 6.68
N ALA A 12 -14.72 4.81 7.75
CA ALA A 12 -14.17 5.59 8.87
C ALA A 12 -13.01 6.50 8.41
N LEU A 13 -12.24 6.07 7.42
CA LEU A 13 -11.15 6.84 6.82
C LEU A 13 -11.63 7.75 5.66
N GLY A 14 -12.93 7.86 5.42
CA GLY A 14 -13.48 8.63 4.29
C GLY A 14 -13.26 7.98 2.92
N GLY A 15 -12.91 6.70 2.88
CA GLY A 15 -12.64 5.93 1.68
C GLY A 15 -13.80 5.06 1.20
N LYS A 16 -13.59 4.46 0.03
CA LYS A 16 -14.47 3.46 -0.60
C LYS A 16 -13.80 2.09 -0.54
N PHE A 17 -14.56 1.05 -0.20
CA PHE A 17 -14.11 -0.33 -0.26
C PHE A 17 -14.58 -0.98 -1.57
N ILE A 18 -13.68 -1.70 -2.25
CA ILE A 18 -13.97 -2.49 -3.45
C ILE A 18 -13.37 -3.87 -3.25
N CYS A 19 -14.18 -4.91 -3.44
CA CYS A 19 -13.74 -6.30 -3.28
C CYS A 19 -13.74 -7.00 -4.64
N MET A 20 -12.58 -7.50 -5.08
CA MET A 20 -12.47 -8.36 -6.26
C MET A 20 -12.90 -9.82 -5.99
N ASN A 21 -13.20 -10.15 -4.72
CA ASN A 21 -13.82 -11.39 -4.28
C ASN A 21 -13.02 -12.67 -4.59
N TYR A 22 -11.68 -12.62 -4.43
CA TYR A 22 -10.83 -13.81 -4.44
C TYR A 22 -10.65 -14.37 -3.02
N PRO A 23 -10.58 -15.71 -2.85
CA PRO A 23 -10.30 -16.31 -1.56
C PRO A 23 -8.86 -16.01 -1.11
N ASP A 24 -8.69 -15.93 0.22
CA ASP A 24 -7.38 -15.90 0.88
C ASP A 24 -6.57 -17.14 0.49
N SER A 25 -5.27 -16.97 0.18
CA SER A 25 -4.39 -18.01 -0.34
C SER A 25 -4.90 -18.68 -1.64
N GLY A 26 -5.79 -18.02 -2.38
CA GLY A 26 -6.38 -18.56 -3.61
C GLY A 26 -6.58 -17.52 -4.71
N VAL A 27 -5.80 -16.44 -4.66
CA VAL A 27 -5.71 -15.47 -5.75
C VAL A 27 -4.97 -16.14 -6.93
N PRO A 28 -5.54 -16.19 -8.14
CA PRO A 28 -4.88 -16.81 -9.28
C PRO A 28 -3.79 -15.90 -9.85
N GLU A 29 -2.65 -16.45 -10.24
CA GLU A 29 -1.63 -15.71 -10.99
C GLU A 29 -1.88 -15.83 -12.49
N THR A 30 -2.85 -15.06 -13.02
CA THR A 30 -3.25 -15.17 -14.43
C THR A 30 -3.46 -13.81 -15.12
N GLU A 31 -3.56 -13.85 -16.45
CA GLU A 31 -3.84 -12.69 -17.30
C GLU A 31 -5.19 -12.05 -16.98
N GLU A 32 -6.19 -12.85 -16.60
CA GLU A 32 -7.53 -12.40 -16.29
C GLU A 32 -7.55 -11.47 -15.08
N ILE A 33 -6.83 -11.81 -14.00
CA ILE A 33 -6.77 -10.94 -12.82
C ILE A 33 -5.99 -9.65 -13.11
N TYR A 34 -4.94 -9.71 -13.92
CA TYR A 34 -4.19 -8.51 -14.32
C TYR A 34 -5.06 -7.55 -15.13
N ASN A 35 -5.89 -8.08 -16.04
CA ASN A 35 -6.84 -7.30 -16.82
C ASN A 35 -7.97 -6.73 -15.95
N ALA A 36 -8.53 -7.54 -15.05
CA ALA A 36 -9.56 -7.09 -14.13
C ALA A 36 -9.08 -5.96 -13.21
N PHE A 37 -7.84 -6.05 -12.71
CA PHE A 37 -7.23 -5.00 -11.91
C PHE A 37 -6.89 -3.75 -12.76
N ALA A 38 -6.43 -3.93 -14.00
CA ALA A 38 -6.21 -2.81 -14.93
C ALA A 38 -7.51 -2.03 -15.20
N ASP A 39 -8.63 -2.73 -15.41
CA ASP A 39 -9.93 -2.07 -15.57
C ASP A 39 -10.38 -1.36 -14.30
N LEU A 40 -10.06 -1.90 -13.12
CA LEU A 40 -10.30 -1.21 -11.86
C LEU A 40 -9.52 0.11 -11.78
N ILE A 41 -8.24 0.10 -12.16
CA ILE A 41 -7.42 1.31 -12.24
C ILE A 41 -8.03 2.31 -13.21
N ARG A 42 -8.46 1.90 -14.41
CA ARG A 42 -9.07 2.81 -15.39
C ARG A 42 -10.39 3.41 -14.92
N ARG A 43 -11.19 2.66 -14.15
CA ARG A 43 -12.46 3.14 -13.57
C ARG A 43 -12.23 4.13 -12.41
N GLU A 44 -11.38 3.76 -11.46
CA GLU A 44 -11.17 4.55 -10.23
C GLU A 44 -10.13 5.66 -10.38
N LYS A 45 -9.33 5.61 -11.46
CA LYS A 45 -8.33 6.63 -11.85
C LYS A 45 -7.41 7.09 -10.71
N PRO A 46 -6.76 6.19 -9.96
CA PRO A 46 -5.90 6.57 -8.85
C PRO A 46 -4.66 7.32 -9.34
N ASP A 47 -4.29 8.42 -8.67
CA ASP A 47 -2.99 9.08 -8.90
C ASP A 47 -1.83 8.25 -8.33
N ILE A 48 -2.03 7.64 -7.17
CA ILE A 48 -1.04 6.86 -6.42
C ILE A 48 -1.67 5.54 -6.00
N ILE A 49 -0.91 4.46 -6.06
CA ILE A 49 -1.29 3.15 -5.48
C ILE A 49 -0.34 2.82 -4.34
N LEU A 50 -0.90 2.47 -3.17
CA LEU A 50 -0.17 1.87 -2.05
C LEU A 50 -0.37 0.35 -2.10
N THR A 51 0.69 -0.44 -1.99
CA THR A 51 0.61 -1.91 -2.03
C THR A 51 1.70 -2.59 -1.19
N HIS A 52 1.70 -3.92 -1.15
CA HIS A 52 2.67 -4.75 -0.44
C HIS A 52 4.03 -4.84 -1.15
N TRP A 53 5.10 -4.94 -0.36
CA TRP A 53 6.45 -5.14 -0.89
C TRP A 53 6.57 -6.48 -1.64
N SER A 54 7.40 -6.52 -2.67
CA SER A 54 7.49 -7.70 -3.55
C SER A 54 8.29 -8.86 -2.97
N GLU A 55 9.17 -8.61 -2.00
CA GLU A 55 10.01 -9.64 -1.37
C GLU A 55 9.43 -10.11 -0.02
N SER A 56 8.09 -10.13 0.09
CA SER A 56 7.41 -10.65 1.27
C SER A 56 7.57 -12.16 1.40
N PHE A 57 7.69 -12.66 2.63
CA PHE A 57 7.57 -14.11 2.85
C PHE A 57 6.10 -14.58 2.78
N HIS A 58 5.13 -13.67 2.87
CA HIS A 58 3.72 -14.00 2.68
C HIS A 58 3.40 -14.03 1.18
N GLU A 59 3.00 -15.18 0.66
CA GLU A 59 2.79 -15.38 -0.78
C GLU A 59 1.75 -14.41 -1.36
N ASP A 60 0.63 -14.21 -0.68
CA ASP A 60 -0.41 -13.26 -1.13
C ASP A 60 0.08 -11.80 -1.20
N HIS A 61 1.02 -11.38 -0.35
CA HIS A 61 1.60 -10.03 -0.42
C HIS A 61 2.43 -9.88 -1.70
N SER A 62 3.33 -10.83 -1.96
CA SER A 62 4.18 -10.84 -3.15
C SER A 62 3.35 -10.96 -4.43
N LEU A 63 2.30 -11.78 -4.44
CA LEU A 63 1.37 -11.91 -5.56
C LEU A 63 0.55 -10.62 -5.77
N THR A 64 0.04 -10.00 -4.71
CA THR A 64 -0.65 -8.71 -4.78
C THR A 64 0.26 -7.62 -5.36
N SER A 65 1.52 -7.58 -4.93
CA SER A 65 2.54 -6.68 -5.47
C SER A 65 2.71 -6.85 -7.00
N LYS A 66 2.78 -8.12 -7.45
CA LYS A 66 2.88 -8.48 -8.87
C LYS A 66 1.63 -8.08 -9.66
N ILE A 67 0.44 -8.36 -9.14
CA ILE A 67 -0.85 -7.98 -9.76
C ILE A 67 -0.93 -6.46 -9.94
N VAL A 68 -0.56 -5.68 -8.92
CA VAL A 68 -0.53 -4.22 -9.01
C VAL A 68 0.42 -3.77 -10.12
N ARG A 69 1.65 -4.30 -10.16
CA ARG A 69 2.64 -3.94 -11.20
C ARG A 69 2.14 -4.26 -12.61
N MET A 70 1.54 -5.44 -12.80
CA MET A 70 0.98 -5.83 -14.10
C MET A 70 -0.23 -4.97 -14.48
N GLY A 71 -1.14 -4.75 -13.53
CA GLY A 71 -2.33 -3.95 -13.74
C GLY A 71 -2.02 -2.49 -14.08
N VAL A 72 -1.04 -1.86 -13.41
CA VAL A 72 -0.59 -0.48 -13.73
C VAL A 72 -0.08 -0.39 -15.17
N ARG A 73 0.79 -1.32 -15.58
CA ARG A 73 1.29 -1.37 -16.96
C ARG A 73 0.14 -1.54 -17.96
N ARG A 74 -0.78 -2.46 -17.68
CA ARG A 74 -1.92 -2.75 -18.57
C ARG A 74 -2.87 -1.58 -18.66
N ALA A 75 -3.21 -0.96 -17.53
CA ALA A 75 -4.10 0.19 -17.48
C ALA A 75 -3.63 1.34 -18.39
N ALA A 76 -2.31 1.54 -18.48
CA ALA A 76 -1.69 2.56 -19.30
C ALA A 76 -1.51 2.17 -20.78
N PHE A 77 -1.12 0.92 -21.06
CA PHE A 77 -0.57 0.57 -22.39
C PHE A 77 -1.32 -0.52 -23.15
N VAL A 78 -2.14 -1.33 -22.48
CA VAL A 78 -2.98 -2.32 -23.16
C VAL A 78 -4.31 -1.64 -23.52
N PRO A 79 -4.74 -1.64 -24.79
CA PRO A 79 -6.03 -1.08 -25.17
C PRO A 79 -7.19 -1.77 -24.43
N SER A 80 -8.19 -0.98 -24.02
CA SER A 80 -9.49 -1.48 -23.59
C SER A 80 -10.56 -0.95 -24.53
N GLU A 81 -11.54 -1.79 -24.86
CA GLU A 81 -12.64 -1.41 -25.75
C GLU A 81 -13.59 -0.39 -25.11
N THR A 82 -13.66 -0.36 -23.77
CA THR A 82 -14.69 0.40 -23.03
C THR A 82 -14.13 1.45 -22.07
N LEU A 83 -12.85 1.36 -21.71
CA LEU A 83 -12.23 2.24 -20.72
C LEU A 83 -10.97 2.93 -21.29
N PRO A 84 -10.86 4.26 -21.21
CA PRO A 84 -9.67 4.96 -21.68
C PRO A 84 -8.44 4.56 -20.84
N PRO A 85 -7.22 4.64 -21.40
CA PRO A 85 -6.00 4.44 -20.64
C PRO A 85 -5.90 5.37 -19.43
N HIS A 86 -5.30 4.89 -18.34
CA HIS A 86 -5.00 5.69 -17.16
C HIS A 86 -3.56 5.49 -16.72
N PHE A 87 -2.87 6.60 -16.43
CA PHE A 87 -1.47 6.61 -16.03
C PHE A 87 -1.35 6.91 -14.53
N VAL A 88 -1.07 5.86 -13.76
CA VAL A 88 -0.77 6.01 -12.32
C VAL A 88 0.59 6.69 -12.18
N ARG A 89 0.66 7.74 -11.36
CA ARG A 89 1.87 8.57 -11.22
C ARG A 89 2.94 7.87 -10.38
N SER A 90 2.53 7.09 -9.38
CA SER A 90 3.46 6.40 -8.49
C SER A 90 2.82 5.17 -7.86
N VAL A 91 3.62 4.11 -7.72
CA VAL A 91 3.34 2.98 -6.86
C VAL A 91 4.28 3.06 -5.66
N LEU A 92 3.72 3.07 -4.47
CA LEU A 92 4.44 3.09 -3.21
C LEU A 92 4.18 1.78 -2.47
N TYR A 93 5.22 1.25 -1.85
CA TYR A 93 5.18 -0.02 -1.14
C TYR A 93 5.17 0.24 0.36
N ALA A 94 4.08 -0.11 1.03
CA ALA A 94 3.90 0.11 2.45
C ALA A 94 4.78 -0.85 3.26
N GLU A 95 5.30 -0.36 4.39
CA GLU A 95 6.05 -1.19 5.32
C GLU A 95 5.13 -2.16 6.07
N ASN A 96 5.53 -3.44 6.11
CA ASN A 96 4.85 -4.49 6.86
C ASN A 96 5.91 -5.39 7.52
N TRP A 97 5.55 -6.01 8.66
CA TRP A 97 6.43 -6.92 9.39
C TRP A 97 6.82 -8.17 8.57
N GLU A 98 5.96 -8.60 7.64
CA GLU A 98 6.19 -9.76 6.75
C GLU A 98 7.05 -9.42 5.53
N ASP A 99 7.24 -8.12 5.31
CA ASP A 99 7.77 -7.54 4.07
C ASP A 99 9.20 -6.99 4.28
N ALA A 100 9.87 -7.36 5.38
CA ALA A 100 11.11 -6.70 5.81
C ALA A 100 12.32 -6.97 4.91
N LYS A 101 12.33 -8.07 4.15
CA LYS A 101 13.47 -8.47 3.31
C LYS A 101 13.70 -7.42 2.22
N ASP A 102 14.90 -6.84 2.21
CA ASP A 102 15.34 -5.83 1.24
C ASP A 102 14.46 -4.56 1.16
N PHE A 103 13.56 -4.37 2.14
CA PHE A 103 12.74 -3.17 2.23
C PHE A 103 13.61 -1.99 2.69
N ILE A 104 13.72 -1.00 1.83
CA ILE A 104 14.47 0.22 2.12
C ILE A 104 13.49 1.40 2.08
N PRO A 105 13.22 2.06 3.23
CA PRO A 105 12.38 3.25 3.29
C PRO A 105 12.86 4.32 2.30
N PHE A 106 11.93 4.86 1.51
CA PHE A 106 12.21 5.92 0.55
C PHE A 106 11.51 7.23 0.93
N LYS A 107 10.24 7.15 1.33
CA LYS A 107 9.42 8.30 1.70
C LYS A 107 8.85 8.10 3.09
N TYR A 108 8.90 9.13 3.92
CA TYR A 108 8.21 9.20 5.20
C TYR A 108 7.01 10.13 5.08
N VAL A 109 5.88 9.72 5.65
CA VAL A 109 4.65 10.50 5.70
C VAL A 109 4.29 10.69 7.16
N ASP A 110 4.22 11.94 7.60
CA ASP A 110 3.77 12.28 8.94
C ASP A 110 2.30 11.94 9.11
N VAL A 111 2.00 11.06 10.06
CA VAL A 111 0.64 10.61 10.40
C VAL A 111 0.27 11.01 11.83
N THR A 112 1.00 11.94 12.44
CA THR A 112 0.80 12.33 13.85
C THR A 112 -0.65 12.69 14.16
N ASP A 113 -1.30 13.46 13.30
CA ASP A 113 -2.69 13.91 13.53
C ASP A 113 -3.74 12.86 13.11
N SER A 114 -3.37 11.91 12.25
CA SER A 114 -4.30 10.91 11.69
C SER A 114 -4.19 9.53 12.36
N PHE A 115 -3.15 9.29 13.16
CA PHE A 115 -2.87 7.98 13.72
C PHE A 115 -3.98 7.47 14.64
N ASP A 116 -4.56 8.34 15.47
CA ASP A 116 -5.64 7.94 16.38
C ASP A 116 -6.89 7.51 15.62
N LEU A 117 -7.22 8.18 14.51
CA LEU A 117 -8.31 7.77 13.63
C LEU A 117 -8.06 6.36 13.05
N TRP A 118 -6.86 6.12 12.53
CA TRP A 118 -6.47 4.79 12.01
C TRP A 118 -6.54 3.72 13.11
N ARG A 119 -6.01 4.04 14.30
CA ARG A 119 -5.95 3.13 15.45
C ARG A 119 -7.34 2.73 15.93
N GLU A 120 -8.29 3.66 16.01
CA GLU A 120 -9.67 3.33 16.38
C GLU A 120 -10.38 2.54 15.29
N ALA A 121 -10.12 2.84 14.01
CA ALA A 121 -10.71 2.09 12.90
C ALA A 121 -10.22 0.63 12.87
N VAL A 122 -8.91 0.41 12.97
CA VAL A 122 -8.28 -0.92 12.83
C VAL A 122 -8.64 -1.88 13.97
N LYS A 123 -8.97 -1.37 15.17
CA LYS A 123 -9.44 -2.20 16.31
C LYS A 123 -10.66 -3.06 15.98
N ASN A 124 -11.48 -2.64 15.02
CA ASN A 124 -12.67 -3.39 14.60
C ASN A 124 -12.34 -4.57 13.67
N ILE A 125 -11.08 -4.72 13.26
CA ILE A 125 -10.61 -5.84 12.44
C ILE A 125 -10.15 -6.96 13.36
N TYR A 126 -10.73 -8.16 13.19
CA TYR A 126 -10.47 -9.33 14.04
C TYR A 126 -8.97 -9.63 14.20
N ALA A 127 -8.23 -9.67 13.08
CA ALA A 127 -6.80 -9.95 13.10
C ALA A 127 -6.01 -8.97 13.97
N ALA A 128 -6.39 -7.69 13.97
CA ALA A 128 -5.68 -6.66 14.72
C ALA A 128 -5.82 -6.80 16.24
N THR A 129 -6.98 -7.26 16.74
CA THR A 129 -7.26 -7.30 18.19
C THR A 129 -7.33 -8.70 18.80
N ARG A 130 -7.42 -9.76 17.98
CA ARG A 130 -7.65 -11.13 18.45
C ARG A 130 -6.59 -12.12 17.97
N SER A 131 -5.54 -11.66 17.29
CA SER A 131 -4.40 -12.51 16.96
C SER A 131 -3.76 -13.06 18.24
N THR A 132 -3.59 -14.38 18.31
CA THR A 132 -2.89 -15.06 19.40
C THR A 132 -1.40 -15.26 19.12
N TYR A 133 -0.95 -14.88 17.93
CA TYR A 133 0.41 -15.14 17.45
C TYR A 133 1.26 -13.86 17.38
N PHE A 134 0.65 -12.72 17.07
CA PHE A 134 1.36 -11.45 16.85
C PHE A 134 0.55 -10.25 17.35
N ASP A 135 1.18 -9.37 18.12
CA ASP A 135 0.56 -8.13 18.61
C ASP A 135 0.62 -7.05 17.51
N TYR A 136 -0.33 -7.10 16.58
CA TYR A 136 -0.40 -6.16 15.47
C TYR A 136 -0.53 -4.70 15.93
N LEU A 137 -1.39 -4.42 16.91
CA LEU A 137 -1.61 -3.04 17.37
C LEU A 137 -0.37 -2.48 18.07
N GLY A 138 0.26 -3.27 18.96
CA GLY A 138 1.49 -2.86 19.62
C GLY A 138 2.63 -2.67 18.62
N TYR A 139 2.76 -3.57 17.65
CA TYR A 139 3.77 -3.47 16.60
C TYR A 139 3.62 -2.18 15.78
N TYR A 140 2.45 -1.92 15.20
CA TYR A 140 2.26 -0.73 14.36
C TYR A 140 2.26 0.58 15.17
N ASP A 141 1.86 0.53 16.44
CA ASP A 141 2.02 1.66 17.36
C ASP A 141 3.50 2.02 17.55
N ALA A 142 4.34 1.04 17.91
CA ALA A 142 5.78 1.24 18.08
C ALA A 142 6.48 1.60 16.77
N LEU A 143 6.07 0.99 15.65
CA LEU A 143 6.64 1.25 14.33
C LEU A 143 6.40 2.69 13.92
N SER A 144 5.17 3.19 14.05
CA SER A 144 4.85 4.56 13.65
C SER A 144 5.64 5.60 14.47
N LEU A 145 5.86 5.38 15.77
CA LEU A 145 6.72 6.22 16.61
C LEU A 145 8.18 6.19 16.12
N THR A 146 8.72 4.99 15.88
CA THR A 146 10.09 4.82 15.38
C THR A 146 10.30 5.56 14.07
N ARG A 147 9.36 5.44 13.14
CA ARG A 147 9.39 6.16 11.86
C ARG A 147 9.20 7.67 12.05
N GLY A 148 8.39 8.10 13.01
CA GLY A 148 8.25 9.51 13.39
C GLY A 148 9.58 10.13 13.81
N TYR A 149 10.32 9.48 14.71
CA TYR A 149 11.65 9.97 15.12
C TYR A 149 12.66 10.03 13.98
N LEU A 150 12.62 9.07 13.05
CA LEU A 150 13.47 9.10 11.86
C LEU A 150 13.04 10.21 10.89
N ALA A 151 11.75 10.49 10.75
CA ALA A 151 11.24 11.59 9.93
C ALA A 151 11.51 12.96 10.57
N ALA A 152 11.62 13.03 11.90
CA ALA A 152 11.81 14.26 12.64
C ALA A 152 13.15 14.98 12.33
N ILE A 153 14.11 14.26 11.74
CA ILE A 153 15.34 14.87 11.18
C ILE A 153 15.02 15.91 10.10
N HIS A 154 13.88 15.76 9.40
CA HIS A 154 13.41 16.66 8.35
C HIS A 154 12.17 17.48 8.79
N LYS A 155 11.40 16.99 9.78
CA LYS A 155 10.20 17.68 10.30
C LYS A 155 10.10 17.58 11.82
N LYS A 156 10.60 18.59 12.54
CA LYS A 156 10.78 18.56 14.01
C LYS A 156 9.58 18.10 14.83
N ASP A 157 8.35 18.43 14.41
CA ASP A 157 7.13 18.11 15.17
C ASP A 157 6.51 16.75 14.80
N CYS A 158 7.14 15.97 13.91
CA CYS A 158 6.66 14.65 13.53
C CYS A 158 6.89 13.66 14.67
N LYS A 159 5.79 13.18 15.28
CA LYS A 159 5.82 12.18 16.36
C LYS A 159 5.59 10.78 15.83
N ARG A 160 4.79 10.65 14.77
CA ARG A 160 4.47 9.38 14.13
C ARG A 160 4.56 9.53 12.62
N ALA A 161 5.15 8.53 11.96
CA ALA A 161 5.19 8.47 10.51
C ALA A 161 4.91 7.05 10.01
N GLU A 162 4.44 6.96 8.78
CA GLU A 162 4.55 5.74 7.98
C GLU A 162 5.67 5.92 6.97
N CYS A 163 6.29 4.82 6.55
CA CYS A 163 7.26 4.86 5.47
C CYS A 163 6.88 3.96 4.31
N PHE A 164 7.33 4.38 3.14
CA PHE A 164 7.05 3.71 1.89
C PHE A 164 8.33 3.52 1.10
N ALA A 165 8.49 2.35 0.50
CA ALA A 165 9.51 2.09 -0.49
C ALA A 165 8.97 2.40 -1.91
N ILE A 166 9.89 2.50 -2.86
CA ILE A 166 9.61 2.51 -4.30
C ILE A 166 10.39 1.36 -4.94
N SER A 167 9.91 0.87 -6.09
CA SER A 167 10.57 -0.21 -6.83
C SER A 167 11.97 0.21 -7.27
N GLU A 168 12.88 -0.74 -7.46
CA GLU A 168 14.21 -0.41 -7.97
C GLU A 168 14.16 0.34 -9.31
N MET A 169 13.26 -0.06 -10.22
CA MET A 169 13.07 0.63 -11.50
C MET A 169 12.72 2.11 -11.30
N ASP A 170 11.84 2.41 -10.34
CA ASP A 170 11.48 3.79 -10.01
C ASP A 170 12.64 4.55 -9.34
N ARG A 171 13.47 3.86 -8.53
CA ARG A 171 14.68 4.45 -7.93
C ARG A 171 15.68 4.88 -8.99
N PHE A 172 15.87 4.09 -10.05
CA PHE A 172 16.78 4.45 -11.15
C PHE A 172 16.26 5.64 -11.95
N GLY A 173 14.95 5.68 -12.24
CA GLY A 173 14.30 6.84 -12.88
C GLY A 173 14.44 8.12 -12.05
N GLN A 174 14.32 8.04 -10.73
CA GLN A 174 14.50 9.21 -9.85
C GLN A 174 15.95 9.56 -9.55
N LYS A 175 16.91 8.63 -9.62
CA LYS A 175 18.34 8.97 -9.58
C LYS A 175 18.76 9.85 -10.76
N GLN A 176 18.06 9.78 -11.91
CA GLN A 176 18.23 10.73 -13.01
C GLN A 176 17.58 12.10 -12.75
N ILE A 177 16.59 12.18 -11.84
CA ILE A 177 15.85 13.40 -11.48
C ILE A 177 16.42 14.06 -10.21
N LYS A 178 17.40 13.42 -9.54
CA LYS A 178 18.06 13.93 -8.31
C LYS A 178 18.85 15.24 -8.47
N ASN A 179 18.80 15.89 -9.64
CA ASN A 179 19.28 17.27 -9.80
C ASN A 179 18.24 18.33 -9.42
N ASP A 180 16.94 18.01 -9.25
CA ASP A 180 15.91 19.05 -9.16
C ASP A 180 14.94 18.98 -7.96
N LEU A 181 15.08 18.04 -7.02
CA LEU A 181 14.25 18.04 -5.81
C LEU A 181 15.07 17.71 -4.57
N SER A 182 15.66 18.77 -4.01
CA SER A 182 16.00 18.83 -2.59
C SER A 182 14.71 19.03 -1.79
N PHE A 183 14.53 18.20 -0.76
CA PHE A 183 13.71 18.54 0.40
C PHE A 183 14.64 19.09 1.48
#